data_AF-A0A8T4LAE3-F1
#
_entry.id   AF-A0A8T4LAE3-F1
#
_cell.length_a   1.000
_cell.length_b   1.000
_cell.length_c   1.000
_cell.angle_alpha   90.00
_cell.angle_beta   90.00
_cell.angle_gamma   90.00
#
_symmetry.space_group_name_H-M   'P 1'
#
loop_
_entity.id
_entity.type
_entity.pdbx_description
1 polymer ?
#
loop_
_entity_poly.entity_id
_entity_poly.type
_entity_poly.pdbx_seq_one_letter_code
_entity_poly.pdbx_strand_id
1 'polypeptide(L)' 'MAYTSIQIQPKTREKLSELKFGPRETYDELINKLLALVPAGDDEGEYTDEFRVGLLNARLESLHGKGISHEQAKKIMGL' A
#
# COMPACT_ATOMS: atom_id res chain seq x y z
N MET A 1 -3.00 -17.38 -19.76
CA MET A 1 -3.28 -16.26 -18.84
C MET A 1 -4.12 -15.24 -19.58
N ALA A 2 -5.26 -14.85 -19.02
CA ALA A 2 -6.06 -13.76 -19.57
C ALA A 2 -5.48 -12.44 -19.05
N TYR A 3 -5.23 -11.50 -19.95
CA TYR A 3 -4.73 -10.17 -19.58
C TYR A 3 -5.88 -9.18 -19.63
N THR A 4 -5.86 -8.24 -18.69
CA THR A 4 -6.72 -7.06 -18.71
C THR A 4 -5.86 -5.82 -18.86
N SER A 5 -6.47 -4.70 -19.23
CA SER A 5 -5.80 -3.41 -19.33
C SER A 5 -6.22 -2.50 -18.18
N ILE A 6 -5.26 -1.75 -17.65
CA ILE A 6 -5.49 -0.65 -16.72
C ILE A 6 -5.07 0.66 -17.38
N GLN A 7 -5.79 1.74 -17.08
CA GLN A 7 -5.44 3.08 -17.56
C GLN A 7 -4.56 3.75 -16.52
N ILE A 8 -3.33 4.12 -16.91
CA ILE A 8 -2.40 4.87 -16.07
C ILE A 8 -1.78 6.01 -16.87
N GLN A 9 -1.39 7.07 -16.16
CA GLN A 9 -0.67 8.18 -16.78
C GLN A 9 0.73 7.74 -17.24
N PRO A 10 1.28 8.29 -18.34
CA PRO A 10 2.63 7.97 -18.81
C PRO A 10 3.70 8.14 -17.72
N LYS A 11 3.59 9.21 -16.92
CA LYS A 11 4.47 9.49 -15.78
C LYS A 11 4.41 8.41 -14.70
N THR A 12 3.25 7.81 -14.48
CA THR A 12 3.10 6.70 -13.51
C THR A 12 3.79 5.46 -14.04
N ARG A 13 3.66 5.17 -15.35
CA ARG A 13 4.36 4.04 -15.99
C ARG A 13 5.88 4.18 -15.90
N GLU A 14 6.41 5.39 -16.10
CA GLU A 14 7.84 5.67 -15.95
C GLU A 14 8.34 5.37 -14.53
N LYS A 15 7.64 5.88 -13.52
CA LYS A 15 7.94 5.57 -12.10
C LYS A 15 7.89 4.08 -11.80
N LEU A 16 6.89 3.36 -12.33
CA LEU A 16 6.83 1.91 -12.20
C LEU A 16 8.03 1.23 -12.87
N SER A 17 8.46 1.72 -14.04
CA SER A 17 9.62 1.18 -14.75
C SER A 17 10.92 1.34 -13.97
N GLU A 18 11.09 2.41 -13.21
CA GLU A 18 12.26 2.65 -12.35
C GLU A 18 12.34 1.68 -11.17
N LEU A 19 11.19 1.18 -10.71
CA LEU A 19 11.10 0.23 -9.58
C LEU A 19 11.32 -1.22 -9.98
N LYS A 20 11.43 -1.51 -11.28
CA LYS A 20 11.68 -2.87 -11.75
C LYS A 20 13.07 -3.33 -11.34
N PHE A 21 13.14 -4.51 -10.72
CA PHE A 21 14.40 -5.15 -10.34
C PHE A 21 15.26 -5.53 -11.56
N GLY A 22 14.63 -5.74 -12.72
CA GLY A 22 15.35 -6.03 -13.95
C GLY A 22 14.47 -5.97 -15.21
N PRO A 23 15.08 -6.12 -16.40
CA PRO A 23 14.39 -5.94 -17.68
C PRO A 23 13.29 -6.98 -17.94
N ARG A 24 13.39 -8.17 -17.31
CA ARG A 24 12.44 -9.27 -17.47
C ARG A 24 11.24 -9.23 -16.53
N GLU A 25 11.31 -8.43 -15.46
CA GLU A 25 10.17 -8.29 -14.56
C GLU A 25 9.00 -7.65 -15.32
N THR A 26 7.79 -8.11 -15.07
CA THR A 26 6.58 -7.56 -15.67
C THR A 26 5.99 -6.49 -14.76
N TYR A 27 5.16 -5.60 -15.32
CA TYR A 27 4.40 -4.66 -14.49
C TYR A 27 3.43 -5.39 -13.56
N ASP A 28 2.92 -6.56 -13.97
CA ASP A 28 2.05 -7.39 -13.13
C ASP A 28 2.80 -7.92 -11.90
N GLU A 29 4.01 -8.46 -12.07
CA GLU A 29 4.86 -8.90 -10.96
C GLU A 29 5.20 -7.74 -10.00
N LEU A 30 5.55 -6.57 -10.54
CA LEU A 30 5.83 -5.38 -9.73
C LEU A 30 4.60 -4.91 -8.95
N ILE A 31 3.43 -4.84 -9.61
CA ILE A 31 2.18 -4.43 -8.97
C ILE A 31 1.83 -5.42 -7.85
N ASN A 32 1.95 -6.72 -8.09
CA ASN A 32 1.69 -7.73 -7.07
C ASN A 32 2.66 -7.62 -5.87
N LYS A 33 3.94 -7.28 -6.09
CA LYS A 33 4.89 -7.00 -4.99
C LYS A 33 4.46 -5.79 -4.16
N LEU A 34 3.98 -4.73 -4.80
CA LEU A 34 3.46 -3.55 -4.10
C LEU A 34 2.19 -3.88 -3.32
N LEU A 35 1.28 -4.69 -3.88
CA LEU A 35 0.06 -5.14 -3.22
C LEU A 35 0.37 -6.00 -1.99
N ALA A 36 1.43 -6.81 -2.02
CA ALA A 36 1.85 -7.64 -0.90
C ALA A 36 2.32 -6.83 0.33
N LEU A 37 2.59 -5.53 0.19
CA LEU A 37 2.88 -4.64 1.33
C LEU A 37 1.65 -4.36 2.19
N VAL A 38 0.45 -4.60 1.66
CA VAL A 38 -0.81 -4.53 2.39
C VAL A 38 -1.25 -5.97 2.69
N PRO A 39 -1.01 -6.47 3.91
CA PRO A 39 -1.35 -7.85 4.27
C PRO A 39 -2.84 -8.12 4.04
N ALA A 40 -3.13 -9.37 3.68
CA ALA A 40 -4.50 -9.86 3.54
C ALA A 40 -5.10 -10.27 4.90
N GLY A 41 -4.28 -10.37 5.93
CA GLY A 41 -4.65 -10.87 7.25
C GLY A 41 -3.43 -11.00 8.15
N ASP A 42 -3.66 -11.47 9.36
CA ASP A 42 -2.65 -11.83 10.36
C ASP A 42 -3.02 -13.16 11.05
N ASP A 43 -2.40 -13.45 12.20
CA ASP A 43 -2.67 -14.66 12.98
C ASP A 43 -4.12 -14.76 13.49
N GLU A 44 -4.90 -13.67 13.44
CA GLU A 44 -6.32 -13.63 13.81
C GLU A 44 -7.27 -13.86 12.62
N GLY A 45 -6.75 -13.88 11.39
CA GLY A 45 -7.52 -14.20 10.17
C GLY A 45 -7.42 -13.14 9.08
N GLU A 46 -8.35 -13.21 8.12
CA GLU A 46 -8.39 -12.32 6.96
C GLU A 46 -8.96 -10.95 7.31
N TYR A 47 -8.38 -9.91 6.74
CA TYR A 47 -8.83 -8.54 6.84
C TYR A 47 -9.95 -8.25 5.84
N THR A 48 -10.92 -7.44 6.26
CA THR A 48 -11.93 -6.92 5.34
C THR A 48 -11.31 -5.91 4.36
N ASP A 49 -11.94 -5.74 3.20
CA ASP A 49 -11.47 -4.80 2.18
C ASP A 49 -11.41 -3.36 2.74
N GLU A 50 -12.39 -2.96 3.55
CA GLU A 50 -12.42 -1.64 4.18
C GLU A 50 -11.24 -1.44 5.13
N PHE A 51 -10.92 -2.47 5.92
CA PHE A 51 -9.77 -2.42 6.82
C PHE A 51 -8.45 -2.31 6.04
N ARG A 52 -8.31 -3.07 4.95
CA ARG A 52 -7.10 -3.01 4.10
C ARG A 52 -6.91 -1.64 3.46
N VAL A 53 -7.99 -0.98 3.02
CA VAL A 53 -7.94 0.40 2.52
C VAL A 53 -7.55 1.37 3.65
N GLY A 54 -8.13 1.22 4.84
CA GLY A 54 -7.76 2.01 6.02
C GLY A 54 -6.29 1.86 6.39
N LEU A 55 -5.77 0.63 6.42
CA LEU A 55 -4.38 0.31 6.71
C LEU A 55 -3.42 0.94 5.68
N LEU A 56 -3.76 0.87 4.38
CA LEU A 56 -2.98 1.50 3.33
C LEU A 56 -2.89 3.02 3.54
N ASN A 57 -4.03 3.67 3.79
CA ASN A 57 -4.07 5.12 4.04
C ASN A 57 -3.25 5.50 5.28
N ALA A 58 -3.40 4.77 6.39
CA ALA A 58 -2.62 5.00 7.60
C ALA A 58 -1.11 4.88 7.37
N ARG A 59 -0.66 3.89 6.59
CA ARG A 59 0.75 3.73 6.21
C ARG A 59 1.25 4.92 5.37
N LEU A 60 0.46 5.39 4.41
CA LEU A 60 0.80 6.55 3.60
C LEU A 60 0.86 7.84 4.44
N GLU A 61 -0.04 8.01 5.40
CA GLU A 61 -0.02 9.14 6.32
C GLU A 61 1.22 9.12 7.21
N SER A 62 1.55 7.96 7.77
CA SER A 62 2.77 7.75 8.56
C SER A 62 4.04 8.07 7.76
N LEU A 63 4.12 7.60 6.50
CA LEU A 63 5.23 7.94 5.59
C LEU A 63 5.35 9.44 5.31
N HIS A 64 4.22 10.16 5.28
CA HIS A 64 4.20 11.62 5.15
C HIS A 64 4.40 12.37 6.47
N GLY A 65 4.79 11.68 7.54
CA GLY A 65 5.03 12.28 8.86
C GLY A 65 3.75 12.74 9.56
N LYS A 66 2.57 12.32 9.08
CA LYS A 66 1.30 12.57 9.78
C LYS A 66 1.16 11.53 10.88
N GLY A 67 1.39 11.97 12.10
CA GLY A 67 1.20 11.20 13.31
C GLY A 67 0.87 12.13 14.48
N ILE A 68 0.42 11.54 15.57
CA ILE A 68 0.21 12.24 16.83
C ILE A 68 1.26 11.78 17.84
N SER A 69 1.64 12.67 18.75
CA SER A 69 2.52 12.29 19.86
C SER A 69 1.79 11.36 20.83
N HIS A 70 2.56 10.62 21.64
CA HIS A 70 2.01 9.76 22.69
C HIS A 70 1.08 10.53 23.65
N GLU A 71 1.47 11.75 24.02
CA GLU A 71 0.67 12.62 24.89
C GLU A 71 -0.64 13.06 24.22
N GLN A 72 -0.61 13.35 22.92
CA GLN A 72 -1.81 13.66 22.15
C GLN A 72 -2.73 12.44 22.03
N ALA A 73 -2.17 11.25 21.83
CA ALA A 73 -2.93 10.00 21.77
C ALA A 73 -3.67 9.73 23.09
N LYS A 74 -2.97 9.83 24.23
CA LYS A 74 -3.58 9.70 25.55
C LYS A 74 -4.77 10.65 25.75
N LYS A 75 -4.56 11.93 25.42
CA LYS A 75 -5.61 12.95 25.53
C LYS A 75 -6.85 12.64 24.67
N ILE A 76 -6.66 12.12 23.46
CA ILE A 76 -7.77 11.72 22.57
C ILE A 76 -8.51 10.50 23.12
N MET A 77 -7.77 9.55 23.71
CA MET A 77 -8.33 8.31 24.25
C MET A 77 -8.87 8.44 25.68
N GLY A 78 -8.73 9.62 26.31
CA GLY A 78 -9.16 9.85 27.68
C GLY A 78 -8.32 9.12 28.74
N LEU A 79 -7.04 8.85 28.43
CA LEU A 79 -6.07 8.16 29.28
C LEU A 79 -5.08 9.12 29.95
#